data_AF-A0A3L7USH8-F1
#
_entry.id   AF-A0A3L7USH8-F1
#
_cell.length_a   1.000
_cell.length_b   1.000
_cell.length_c   1.000
_cell.angle_alpha   90.00
_cell.angle_beta   90.00
_cell.angle_gamma   90.00
#
_symmetry.space_group_name_H-M   'P 1'
#
loop_
_entity.id
_entity.type
_entity.pdbx_description
1 polymer ?
#
loop_
_entity_poly.entity_id
_entity_poly.type
_entity_poly.pdbx_seq_one_letter_code
_entity_poly.pdbx_strand_id
1 'polypeptide(L)'
;MHLQLSAIDFLIKLAGERTGFPASRIHPGSRFLDDLNLDSIKAAELISAATRQFGVAGSIDPANFANQTLQAVAETIDQQTNGSPHEHVARQRDPSTAADSLLEIGQRYPTWVRNFVVDFD
;
A
#
# COMPACT_ATOMS: atom_id res chain seq x y z
N MET A 1 20.12 10.06 20.53
CA MET A 1 19.46 8.76 20.74
C MET A 1 18.28 8.69 19.79
N HIS A 2 18.38 8.00 18.65
CA HIS A 2 17.21 7.78 17.81
C HIS A 2 16.39 6.67 18.48
N LEU A 3 15.29 7.03 19.14
CA LEU A 3 14.29 6.03 19.51
C LEU A 3 13.62 5.58 18.21
N GLN A 4 13.82 4.32 17.83
CA GLN A 4 13.03 3.71 16.79
C GLN A 4 11.63 3.48 17.36
N LEU A 5 10.61 4.10 16.78
CA LEU A 5 9.22 3.82 17.14
C LEU A 5 8.87 2.39 16.74
N SER A 6 8.02 1.73 17.53
CA SER A 6 7.43 0.44 17.12
C SER A 6 6.48 0.64 15.93
N ALA A 7 6.15 -0.43 15.20
CA ALA A 7 5.21 -0.37 14.09
C ALA A 7 3.85 0.21 14.51
N ILE A 8 3.36 -0.19 15.68
CA ILE A 8 2.08 0.31 16.21
C ILE A 8 2.14 1.80 16.58
N ASP A 9 3.20 2.26 17.25
CA ASP A 9 3.36 3.67 17.61
C ASP A 9 3.48 4.56 16.37
N PHE A 10 4.16 4.07 15.33
CA PHE A 10 4.30 4.78 14.08
C PHE A 10 2.96 4.91 13.34
N LEU A 11 2.17 3.82 13.28
CA LEU A 11 0.83 3.84 12.69
C LEU A 11 -0.11 4.78 13.45
N ILE A 12 -0.08 4.76 14.79
CA ILE A 12 -0.87 5.68 15.63
C ILE A 12 -0.48 7.13 15.37
N LYS A 13 0.83 7.41 15.29
CA LYS A 13 1.33 8.75 14.96
C LYS A 13 0.81 9.24 13.61
N LEU A 14 0.97 8.44 12.56
CA LEU A 14 0.48 8.80 11.23
C LEU A 14 -1.04 8.97 11.20
N ALA A 15 -1.78 8.08 11.87
CA ALA A 15 -3.23 8.19 11.96
C ALA A 15 -3.66 9.49 12.66
N GLY A 16 -2.97 9.88 13.74
CA GLY A 16 -3.21 11.15 14.43
C GLY A 16 -2.93 12.36 13.55
N GLU A 17 -1.83 12.34 12.79
CA GLU A 17 -1.50 13.41 11.83
C GLU A 17 -2.55 13.54 10.71
N ARG A 18 -3.14 12.43 10.26
CA ARG A 18 -4.12 12.42 9.17
C ARG A 18 -5.54 12.76 9.64
N THR A 19 -5.93 12.35 10.84
CA THR A 19 -7.28 12.53 11.38
C THR A 19 -7.41 13.78 12.25
N GLY A 20 -6.29 14.30 12.78
CA GLY A 20 -6.28 15.34 13.80
C GLY A 20 -6.59 14.82 15.21
N PHE A 21 -6.79 13.51 15.40
CA PHE A 21 -6.98 12.95 16.73
C PHE A 21 -5.65 12.92 17.51
N PRO A 22 -5.67 13.25 18.82
CA PRO A 22 -4.50 13.05 19.64
C PRO A 22 -4.19 11.55 19.74
N ALA A 23 -2.91 11.19 19.74
CA ALA A 23 -2.45 9.79 19.81
C ALA A 23 -3.09 9.03 21.00
N SER A 24 -3.32 9.70 22.13
CA SER A 24 -3.99 9.12 23.31
C SER A 24 -5.43 8.65 23.08
N ARG A 25 -6.10 9.08 22.00
CA ARG A 25 -7.46 8.63 21.63
C ARG A 25 -7.47 7.50 20.61
N ILE A 26 -6.33 7.21 19.99
CA ILE A 26 -6.24 6.19 18.95
C ILE A 26 -5.80 4.90 19.62
N HIS A 27 -6.67 3.89 19.55
CA HIS A 27 -6.40 2.59 20.18
C HIS A 27 -5.78 1.63 19.16
N PRO A 28 -4.90 0.70 19.57
CA PRO A 28 -4.37 -0.32 18.66
C PRO A 28 -5.46 -1.16 17.96
N GLY A 29 -6.60 -1.35 18.63
CA GLY A 29 -7.76 -2.03 18.06
C GLY A 29 -8.59 -1.20 17.07
N SER A 30 -8.31 0.10 16.88
CA SER A 30 -9.05 0.94 15.96
C SER A 30 -8.83 0.53 14.51
N ARG A 31 -9.91 0.43 13.74
CA ARG A 31 -9.91 0.20 12.29
C ARG A 31 -9.74 1.50 11.53
N PHE A 32 -8.99 1.45 10.42
CA PHE A 32 -8.73 2.66 9.63
C PHE A 32 -10.02 3.27 9.05
N LEU A 33 -10.91 2.45 8.52
CA LEU A 33 -12.14 2.92 7.87
C LEU A 33 -13.25 3.14 8.89
N ASP A 34 -13.51 2.14 9.75
CA ASP A 34 -14.67 2.18 10.65
C ASP A 34 -14.48 3.16 11.84
N ASP A 35 -13.32 3.14 12.49
CA ASP A 35 -13.12 3.91 13.74
C ASP A 35 -12.41 5.25 13.48
N LEU A 36 -11.45 5.26 12.56
CA LEU A 36 -10.66 6.46 12.23
C LEU A 36 -11.23 7.24 11.05
N ASN A 37 -12.28 6.73 10.41
CA ASN A 37 -13.00 7.35 9.31
C ASN A 37 -12.08 7.79 8.15
N LEU A 38 -11.06 6.99 7.86
CA LEU A 38 -10.17 7.17 6.73
C LEU A 38 -10.78 6.53 5.47
N ASP A 39 -10.59 7.18 4.34
CA ASP A 39 -10.88 6.56 3.04
C ASP A 39 -9.90 5.40 2.76
N SER A 40 -10.33 4.39 2.01
CA SER A 40 -9.49 3.22 1.66
C SER A 40 -8.17 3.60 1.00
N ILE A 41 -8.16 4.65 0.18
CA ILE A 41 -6.95 5.20 -0.43
C ILE A 41 -6.00 5.76 0.65
N LYS A 42 -6.53 6.57 1.57
CA LYS A 42 -5.71 7.18 2.64
C LYS A 42 -5.17 6.14 3.61
N ALA A 43 -5.95 5.11 3.92
CA ALA A 43 -5.51 3.97 4.72
C ALA A 43 -4.37 3.22 4.01
N ALA A 44 -4.54 2.89 2.73
CA ALA A 44 -3.51 2.22 1.94
C ALA A 44 -2.21 3.05 1.83
N GLU A 45 -2.31 4.37 1.66
CA GLU A 45 -1.14 5.27 1.66
C GLU A 45 -0.43 5.30 3.03
N LEU A 46 -1.20 5.34 4.12
CA LEU A 46 -0.66 5.31 5.48
C LEU A 46 0.09 4.01 5.75
N ILE A 47 -0.52 2.87 5.40
CA ILE A 47 0.09 1.55 5.51
C ILE A 47 1.34 1.46 4.63
N SER A 48 1.30 1.99 3.41
CA SER A 48 2.47 2.07 2.51
C SER A 48 3.63 2.86 3.12
N ALA A 49 3.34 3.96 3.82
CA ALA A 49 4.36 4.75 4.50
C ALA A 49 4.97 3.96 5.66
N ALA A 50 4.16 3.23 6.42
CA ALA A 50 4.64 2.37 7.50
C ALA A 50 5.53 1.23 6.96
N THR A 51 5.08 0.46 5.97
CA THR A 51 5.87 -0.66 5.43
C THR A 51 7.21 -0.21 4.84
N ARG A 52 7.26 0.98 4.23
CA ARG A 52 8.52 1.61 3.79
C ARG A 52 9.43 1.98 4.94
N GLN A 53 8.90 2.56 6.02
CA GLN A 53 9.66 2.93 7.21
C GLN A 53 10.32 1.71 7.87
N PHE A 54 9.65 0.56 7.86
CA PHE A 54 10.14 -0.70 8.46
C PHE A 54 10.85 -1.63 7.47
N GLY A 55 11.06 -1.20 6.22
CA GLY A 55 11.83 -1.96 5.23
C GLY A 55 11.13 -3.21 4.67
N VAL A 56 9.80 -3.31 4.81
CA VAL A 56 8.97 -4.45 4.37
C VAL A 56 8.02 -4.10 3.22
N ALA A 57 8.30 -2.99 2.54
CA ALA A 57 7.55 -2.60 1.35
C ALA A 57 7.65 -3.68 0.25
N GLY A 58 6.53 -4.04 -0.36
CA GLY A 58 6.43 -5.12 -1.35
C GLY A 58 6.05 -6.48 -0.76
N SER A 59 6.29 -6.72 0.53
CA SER A 59 5.83 -7.94 1.22
C SER A 59 4.38 -7.86 1.69
N ILE A 60 3.85 -6.65 1.86
CA ILE A 60 2.51 -6.36 2.34
C ILE A 60 1.78 -5.54 1.27
N ASP A 61 0.63 -6.04 0.80
CA ASP A 61 -0.26 -5.28 -0.08
C ASP A 61 -1.16 -4.34 0.74
N PRO A 62 -0.98 -3.00 0.68
CA PRO A 62 -1.67 -2.08 1.57
C PRO A 62 -3.19 -2.06 1.39
N ALA A 63 -3.69 -2.34 0.19
CA ALA A 63 -5.12 -2.31 -0.11
C ALA A 63 -5.88 -3.41 0.65
N ASN A 64 -5.30 -4.60 0.78
CA ASN A 64 -5.87 -5.71 1.54
C ASN A 64 -5.99 -5.45 3.05
N PHE A 65 -5.20 -4.50 3.57
CA PHE A 65 -5.19 -4.14 4.98
C PHE A 65 -5.94 -2.84 5.28
N ALA A 66 -6.51 -2.17 4.27
CA ALA A 66 -7.18 -0.89 4.46
C ALA A 66 -8.30 -0.98 5.50
N ASN A 67 -9.09 -2.07 5.54
CA ASN A 67 -10.18 -2.23 6.51
C ASN A 67 -9.77 -2.92 7.84
N GLN A 68 -8.48 -3.14 8.08
CA GLN A 68 -7.98 -3.83 9.27
C GLN A 68 -7.78 -2.88 10.45
N THR A 69 -7.46 -3.44 11.63
CA THR A 69 -7.04 -2.65 12.80
C THR A 69 -5.59 -2.21 12.68
N LEU A 70 -5.23 -1.13 13.39
CA LEU A 70 -3.83 -0.67 13.50
C LEU A 70 -2.92 -1.79 14.02
N GLN A 71 -3.39 -2.55 15.02
CA GLN A 71 -2.66 -3.68 15.61
C GLN A 71 -2.41 -4.80 14.60
N ALA A 72 -3.41 -5.21 13.82
CA ALA A 72 -3.24 -6.29 12.84
C ALA A 72 -2.20 -5.94 11.76
N VAL A 73 -2.18 -4.67 11.33
CA VAL A 73 -1.15 -4.17 10.40
C VAL A 73 0.22 -4.13 11.08
N ALA A 74 0.31 -3.62 12.30
CA ALA A 74 1.57 -3.56 13.05
C ALA A 74 2.18 -4.96 13.24
N GLU A 75 1.36 -5.93 13.67
CA GLU A 75 1.77 -7.33 13.84
C GLU A 75 2.29 -7.93 12.53
N THR A 76 1.63 -7.63 11.41
CA THR A 76 2.08 -8.10 10.09
C THR A 76 3.43 -7.47 9.73
N ILE A 77 3.62 -6.16 9.98
CA ILE A 77 4.89 -5.48 9.74
C ILE A 77 5.98 -6.10 10.61
N ASP A 78 5.76 -6.28 11.91
CA ASP A 78 6.72 -6.85 12.84
C ASP A 78 7.08 -8.31 12.47
N GLN A 79 6.12 -9.09 11.98
CA GLN A 79 6.38 -10.45 11.48
C GLN A 79 7.27 -10.45 10.24
N GLN A 80 7.07 -9.52 9.31
CA GLN A 80 7.90 -9.39 8.11
C GLN A 80 9.29 -8.80 8.41
N THR A 81 9.42 -7.99 9.47
CA THR A 81 10.71 -7.46 9.90
C THR A 81 11.53 -8.50 10.66
N ASN A 82 10.88 -9.39 11.44
CA ASN A 82 11.55 -10.44 12.23
C ASN A 82 11.72 -11.77 11.48
N GLY A 83 10.89 -12.05 10.48
CA GLY A 83 11.07 -13.14 9.54
C GLY A 83 12.16 -12.79 8.53
N SER A 84 13.13 -13.69 8.33
CA SER A 84 14.24 -13.54 7.38
C SER A 84 13.81 -12.91 6.03
N PRO A 85 14.66 -12.09 5.39
CA PRO A 85 14.32 -11.36 4.17
C PRO A 85 14.12 -12.34 3.02
N HIS A 86 12.87 -12.72 2.75
CA HIS A 86 12.53 -13.52 1.59
C HIS A 86 12.54 -12.60 0.37
N GLU A 87 13.70 -12.62 -0.29
CA GLU A 87 13.89 -12.63 -1.72
C GLU A 87 12.88 -11.76 -2.49
N HIS A 88 13.30 -10.52 -2.74
CA HIS A 88 12.69 -9.57 -3.64
C HIS A 88 12.79 -10.13 -5.08
N VAL A 89 12.04 -11.19 -5.36
CA VAL A 89 11.76 -11.57 -6.73
C VAL A 89 10.76 -10.54 -7.21
N ALA A 90 11.31 -9.44 -7.73
CA ALA A 90 10.66 -8.57 -8.69
C ALA A 90 10.23 -9.43 -9.90
N ARG A 91 9.17 -10.22 -9.72
CA ARG A 91 8.49 -10.89 -10.83
C ARG A 91 7.54 -9.88 -11.44
N GLN A 92 7.98 -9.43 -12.61
CA GLN A 92 7.14 -9.23 -13.79
C GLN A 92 6.34 -7.93 -13.82
N ARG A 93 7.03 -6.89 -14.28
CA ARG A 93 6.56 -6.20 -15.48
C ARG A 93 7.64 -6.30 -16.56
N ASP A 94 7.64 -7.42 -17.28
CA ASP A 94 8.14 -7.46 -18.65
C ASP A 94 6.99 -6.96 -19.54
N PRO A 95 7.01 -5.73 -20.08
CA PRO A 95 5.98 -5.25 -21.00
C PRO A 95 6.04 -5.92 -22.39
N SER A 96 6.90 -6.92 -22.61
CA SER A 96 7.24 -7.41 -23.95
C SER A 96 6.54 -8.72 -24.39
N THR A 97 5.52 -9.20 -23.66
CA THR A 97 4.70 -10.36 -24.07
C THR A 97 3.24 -9.99 -24.39
N ALA A 98 2.79 -8.78 -24.06
CA ALA A 98 1.41 -8.34 -24.36
C ALA A 98 1.18 -7.99 -25.85
N ALA A 99 2.23 -7.65 -26.60
CA ALA A 99 2.09 -7.22 -28.00
C ALA A 99 1.75 -8.38 -28.95
N ASP A 100 2.18 -9.61 -28.64
CA ASP A 100 1.96 -10.78 -29.50
C ASP A 100 0.52 -11.31 -29.37
N SER A 101 -0.05 -11.27 -28.17
CA SER A 101 -1.45 -11.64 -27.93
C SER A 101 -2.47 -10.59 -28.42
N LEU A 102 -2.03 -9.37 -28.74
CA LEU A 102 -2.91 -8.27 -29.19
C LEU A 102 -3.30 -8.34 -30.68
N LEU A 103 -2.63 -9.17 -31.48
CA LEU A 103 -2.98 -9.37 -32.89
C LEU A 103 -4.15 -10.35 -33.09
N GLU A 104 -4.43 -11.22 -32.11
CA GLU A 104 -5.47 -12.26 -32.24
C GLU A 104 -6.80 -11.90 -31.55
N ILE A 105 -6.78 -10.95 -30.61
CA ILE A 105 -7.99 -10.45 -29.91
C ILE A 105 -8.66 -9.23 -30.60
N GLY A 106 -8.14 -8.79 -31.74
CA GLY A 106 -8.57 -7.57 -32.46
C GLY A 106 -9.96 -7.58 -33.11
N GLN A 107 -10.82 -8.57 -32.83
CA GLN A 107 -12.13 -8.72 -33.48
C GLN A 107 -13.34 -8.68 -32.53
N ARG A 108 -13.17 -8.52 -31.21
CA ARG A 108 -14.32 -8.69 -30.28
C ARG A 108 -14.58 -7.64 -29.22
N TYR A 109 -13.83 -6.54 -29.15
CA TYR A 109 -14.20 -5.41 -28.29
C TYR A 109 -13.84 -4.06 -28.94
N PRO A 110 -14.70 -3.03 -28.85
CA PRO A 110 -14.35 -1.68 -29.28
C PRO A 110 -13.29 -1.10 -28.33
N THR A 111 -12.09 -0.89 -28.85
CA THR A 111 -10.97 -0.24 -28.15
C THR A 111 -11.26 1.25 -27.99
N TRP A 112 -11.68 1.65 -26.79
CA TRP A 112 -11.80 3.06 -26.36
C TRP A 112 -10.45 3.66 -25.96
N VAL A 113 -9.34 3.11 -26.47
CA VAL A 113 -8.00 3.68 -26.27
C VAL A 113 -7.68 4.53 -27.48
N ARG A 114 -7.78 5.86 -27.33
CA ARG A 114 -7.24 6.79 -28.32
C ARG A 114 -5.75 6.98 -28.06
N ASN A 115 -4.95 6.70 -29.08
CA ASN A 115 -3.55 7.10 -29.13
C ASN A 115 -3.49 8.53 -29.69
N PHE A 116 -2.88 9.48 -29.00
CA PHE A 116 -2.62 10.81 -29.55
C PHE A 116 -1.13 10.95 -29.78
N VAL A 117 -0.76 11.16 -31.05
CA VAL A 117 0.55 11.66 -31.44
C VAL A 117 0.43 13.18 -31.48
N VAL A 118 1.26 13.88 -30.70
CA VAL A 118 1.41 15.33 -30.80
C VAL A 118 2.55 15.59 -31.76
N ASP A 119 2.24 16.20 -32.91
CA ASP A 119 3.23 16.73 -33.84
C ASP A 119 3.51 18.18 -33.45
N PHE A 120 4.78 18.54 -33.31
CA PHE A 120 5.22 19.92 -33.11
C PHE A 120 5.89 20.37 -34.42
N ASP A 121 5.26 21.29 -35.14
CA ASP A 121 5.87 22.06 -36.23
C ASP A 121 6.93 23.03 -35.69
#